data_AF-A0AAV8Y2U5-F1
#
_entry.id   AF-A0AAV8Y2U5-F1
#
_cell.length_a   1.000
_cell.length_b   1.000
_cell.length_c   1.000
_cell.angle_alpha   90.00
_cell.angle_beta   90.00
_cell.angle_gamma   90.00
#
_symmetry.space_group_name_H-M   'P 1'
#
loop_
_entity.id
_entity.type
_entity.pdbx_description
1 polymer ?
#
loop_
_entity_poly.entity_id
_entity_poly.type
_entity_poly.pdbx_seq_one_letter_code
_entity_poly.pdbx_strand_id
1 'polypeptide(L)'
;MSPNVSNITTDHSKKREEKNCRSVVKNRQLPEKKFELRNSLLTDLFESNQHIKTIYHVFIATLICLFVNTLIHDYAKKGEINIEFRLIYWGFGKLYITIIAWIGFFVDYMFVLRVLWCLGKTSNIRTWDCLWALSLLSYYILCFRIASLIVTTFQLPIASASIVLLEQVRFLMKIHAFVRSNVRKVLDYKPHSDQPLNLPDFSKFFYFIFAPTLIYRDEYPRTKEIRWNFIVCRILEVTSTIFYYSFLLNRFLLPFYKDFCMRKFTWSEIIISVFENSTVGILLLLATFFMLLHSVQNIFAELLRFGDRLFYKDWWTCTSYSEYFRTWNIVVHDWLYTYVYKDMYEIVTPRCKIAARFAVLILSATVHEWVLTYMFGFFFPALFVQFVFGGSLLSSITPPKTTILNVLFWYELSVGSGSLVSMYTLEFYARNNSPMENPSFRDYILPRFFTCNCIE
;
A
#
# COMPACT_ATOMS: atom_id res chain seq x y z
N MET A 1 -32.88 48.33 49.64
CA MET A 1 -31.62 47.79 49.10
C MET A 1 -31.63 46.29 49.33
N SER A 2 -32.03 45.51 48.32
CA SER A 2 -32.00 44.04 48.37
C SER A 2 -31.13 43.58 47.19
N PRO A 3 -30.06 42.81 47.41
CA PRO A 3 -29.11 42.49 46.36
C PRO A 3 -29.62 41.36 45.45
N ASN A 4 -29.23 41.45 44.18
CA ASN A 4 -29.53 40.54 43.08
C ASN A 4 -29.20 39.07 43.38
N VAL A 5 -30.23 38.23 43.49
CA VAL A 5 -30.11 36.75 43.61
C VAL A 5 -30.05 36.06 42.22
N SER A 6 -30.24 36.80 41.12
CA SER A 6 -30.29 36.24 39.75
C SER A 6 -28.93 35.98 39.08
N ASN A 7 -27.81 36.44 39.66
CA ASN A 7 -26.48 36.29 39.06
C ASN A 7 -25.65 35.10 39.59
N ILE A 8 -26.09 34.41 40.64
CA ILE A 8 -25.32 33.31 41.25
C ILE A 8 -25.66 31.96 40.60
N THR A 9 -26.89 31.78 40.10
CA THR A 9 -27.34 30.53 39.47
C THR A 9 -26.83 30.36 38.03
N THR A 10 -26.61 31.46 37.31
CA THR A 10 -26.10 31.46 35.92
C THR A 10 -24.59 31.23 35.83
N ASP A 11 -23.80 31.62 36.84
CA ASP A 11 -22.36 31.37 36.89
C ASP A 11 -22.05 29.92 37.30
N HIS A 12 -22.88 29.32 38.16
CA HIS A 12 -22.76 27.90 38.51
C HIS A 12 -23.17 26.95 37.38
N SER A 13 -24.18 27.29 36.56
CA SER A 13 -24.54 26.49 35.39
C SER A 13 -23.48 26.60 34.29
N LYS A 14 -22.96 27.79 34.01
CA LYS A 14 -21.84 28.00 33.07
C LYS A 14 -20.55 27.31 33.52
N LYS A 15 -20.18 27.36 34.81
CA LYS A 15 -19.01 26.61 35.32
C LYS A 15 -19.22 25.10 35.28
N ARG A 16 -20.45 24.61 35.39
CA ARG A 16 -20.78 23.17 35.29
C ARG A 16 -20.80 22.70 33.84
N GLU A 17 -21.27 23.53 32.90
CA GLU A 17 -21.16 23.30 31.46
C GLU A 17 -19.73 23.43 30.94
N GLU A 18 -18.93 24.39 31.43
CA GLU A 18 -17.50 24.48 31.12
C GLU A 18 -16.69 23.35 31.74
N LYS A 19 -17.03 22.88 32.96
CA LYS A 19 -16.46 21.64 33.53
C LYS A 19 -16.89 20.41 32.74
N ASN A 20 -18.12 20.34 32.24
CA ASN A 20 -18.57 19.24 31.37
C ASN A 20 -17.91 19.32 29.98
N CYS A 21 -17.70 20.50 29.42
CA CYS A 21 -17.02 20.67 28.15
C CYS A 21 -15.52 20.36 28.29
N ARG A 22 -14.89 20.75 29.42
CA ARG A 22 -13.51 20.39 29.76
C ARG A 22 -13.34 18.92 30.18
N SER A 23 -14.37 18.25 30.69
CA SER A 23 -14.34 16.80 30.99
C SER A 23 -14.62 15.95 29.76
N VAL A 24 -15.48 16.40 28.84
CA VAL A 24 -15.74 15.75 27.54
C VAL A 24 -14.53 15.87 26.59
N VAL A 25 -13.74 16.94 26.71
CA VAL A 25 -12.46 17.08 25.98
C VAL A 25 -11.33 16.22 26.58
N LYS A 26 -11.50 15.69 27.81
CA LYS A 26 -10.45 14.95 28.53
C LYS A 26 -10.37 13.45 28.24
N ASN A 27 -11.20 12.86 27.38
CA ASN A 27 -11.15 11.41 27.13
C ASN A 27 -11.70 10.95 25.75
N ARG A 28 -11.41 11.65 24.65
CA ARG A 28 -11.61 11.06 23.32
C ARG A 28 -10.45 10.11 23.00
N GLN A 29 -10.50 8.90 23.55
CA GLN A 29 -9.66 7.80 23.09
C GLN A 29 -9.80 7.67 21.56
N LEU A 30 -8.68 7.56 20.86
CA LEU A 30 -8.68 7.44 19.41
C LEU A 30 -9.41 6.14 19.01
N PRO A 31 -10.35 6.17 18.04
CA PRO A 31 -11.19 5.02 17.70
C PRO A 31 -10.36 3.80 17.33
N GLU A 32 -10.79 2.61 17.78
CA GLU A 32 -10.18 1.35 17.36
C GLU A 32 -10.97 0.68 16.24
N LYS A 33 -10.26 -0.10 15.41
CA LYS A 33 -10.90 -0.92 14.38
C LYS A 33 -11.76 -2.00 15.03
N LYS A 34 -13.04 -2.02 14.62
CA LYS A 34 -14.00 -3.08 14.90
C LYS A 34 -14.19 -3.92 13.63
N PHE A 35 -14.03 -5.23 13.76
CA PHE A 35 -14.23 -6.17 12.66
C PHE A 35 -15.69 -6.60 12.65
N GLU A 36 -16.33 -6.50 11.49
CA GLU A 36 -17.74 -6.80 11.30
C GLU A 36 -17.91 -7.74 10.11
N LEU A 37 -18.99 -8.52 10.08
CA LEU A 37 -19.31 -9.35 8.91
C LEU A 37 -19.88 -8.45 7.82
N ARG A 38 -19.12 -8.23 6.74
CA ARG A 38 -19.53 -7.40 5.60
C ARG A 38 -18.77 -7.75 4.33
N ASN A 39 -19.43 -7.56 3.20
CA ASN A 39 -18.83 -7.72 1.88
C ASN A 39 -17.93 -6.54 1.52
N SER A 40 -17.17 -6.72 0.43
CA SER A 40 -16.40 -5.62 -0.14
C SER A 40 -17.33 -4.70 -0.92
N LEU A 41 -17.08 -3.39 -0.85
CA LEU A 41 -17.97 -2.37 -1.39
C LEU A 41 -18.28 -2.59 -2.88
N LEU A 42 -17.29 -2.95 -3.71
CA LEU A 42 -17.57 -3.20 -5.13
C LEU A 42 -18.43 -4.45 -5.36
N THR A 43 -18.30 -5.49 -4.52
CA THR A 43 -19.17 -6.67 -4.62
C THR A 43 -20.62 -6.26 -4.43
N ASP A 44 -20.91 -5.51 -3.36
CA ASP A 44 -22.26 -5.02 -3.10
C ASP A 44 -22.75 -4.08 -4.20
N LEU A 45 -21.88 -3.22 -4.74
CA LEU A 45 -22.24 -2.29 -5.82
C LEU A 45 -22.50 -3.00 -7.16
N PHE A 46 -21.75 -4.05 -7.50
CA PHE A 46 -22.00 -4.83 -8.72
C PHE A 46 -23.31 -5.63 -8.65
N GLU A 47 -23.72 -6.03 -7.45
CA GLU A 47 -24.99 -6.74 -7.23
C GLU A 47 -26.18 -5.77 -7.16
N SER A 48 -26.03 -4.65 -6.44
CA SER A 48 -27.13 -3.71 -6.18
C SER A 48 -27.34 -2.65 -7.27
N ASN A 49 -26.29 -2.25 -8.00
CA ASN A 49 -26.34 -1.14 -8.95
C ASN A 49 -25.95 -1.58 -10.37
N GLN A 50 -26.96 -1.64 -11.25
CA GLN A 50 -26.78 -2.03 -12.65
C GLN A 50 -25.82 -1.09 -13.41
N HIS A 51 -25.78 0.21 -13.09
CA HIS A 51 -24.90 1.16 -13.76
C HIS A 51 -23.41 0.87 -13.51
N ILE A 52 -23.06 0.51 -12.28
CA ILE A 52 -21.67 0.16 -11.93
C ILE A 52 -21.28 -1.18 -12.55
N LYS A 53 -22.23 -2.13 -12.60
CA LYS A 53 -22.04 -3.38 -13.34
C LYS A 53 -21.78 -3.14 -14.84
N THR A 54 -22.44 -2.16 -15.45
CA THR A 54 -22.16 -1.76 -16.84
C THR A 54 -20.74 -1.23 -16.99
N ILE A 55 -20.23 -0.40 -16.06
CA ILE A 55 -18.83 0.06 -16.10
C ILE A 55 -17.87 -1.15 -16.06
N TYR A 56 -18.12 -2.14 -15.21
CA TYR A 56 -17.34 -3.37 -15.19
C TYR A 56 -17.37 -4.12 -16.53
N HIS A 57 -18.54 -4.24 -17.18
CA HIS A 57 -18.64 -4.82 -18.51
C HIS A 57 -17.90 -4.00 -19.58
N VAL A 58 -17.88 -2.66 -19.47
CA VAL A 58 -17.11 -1.79 -20.38
C VAL A 58 -15.62 -2.11 -20.26
N PHE A 59 -15.07 -2.25 -19.05
CA PHE A 59 -13.66 -2.64 -18.88
C PHE A 59 -13.35 -4.01 -19.49
N ILE A 60 -14.24 -5.00 -19.33
CA ILE A 60 -14.10 -6.31 -19.98
C ILE A 60 -14.12 -6.17 -21.51
N ALA A 61 -15.08 -5.41 -22.05
CA ALA A 61 -15.17 -5.17 -23.48
C ALA A 61 -13.93 -4.44 -24.02
N THR A 62 -13.39 -3.46 -23.29
CA THR A 62 -12.14 -2.79 -23.62
C THR A 62 -10.96 -3.76 -23.63
N LEU A 63 -10.86 -4.67 -22.66
CA LEU A 63 -9.83 -5.71 -22.66
C LEU A 63 -9.93 -6.62 -23.90
N ILE A 64 -11.15 -7.07 -24.24
CA ILE A 64 -11.37 -7.89 -25.44
C ILE A 64 -11.00 -7.10 -26.70
N CYS A 65 -11.39 -5.83 -26.78
CA CYS A 65 -11.07 -4.94 -27.89
C CYS A 65 -9.55 -4.76 -28.04
N LEU A 66 -8.83 -4.47 -26.95
CA LEU A 66 -7.38 -4.37 -26.94
C LEU A 66 -6.73 -5.67 -27.42
N PHE A 67 -7.20 -6.81 -26.92
CA PHE A 67 -6.70 -8.12 -27.33
C PHE A 67 -6.87 -8.34 -28.84
N VAL A 68 -8.09 -8.17 -29.36
CA VAL A 68 -8.39 -8.34 -30.79
C VAL A 68 -7.58 -7.35 -31.65
N ASN A 69 -7.50 -6.08 -31.24
CA ASN A 69 -6.71 -5.08 -31.94
C ASN A 69 -5.23 -5.45 -32.01
N THR A 70 -4.67 -6.00 -30.92
CA THR A 70 -3.28 -6.48 -30.89
C THR A 70 -3.10 -7.65 -31.85
N LEU A 71 -4.00 -8.64 -31.85
CA LEU A 71 -3.91 -9.78 -32.76
C LEU A 71 -3.98 -9.35 -34.24
N ILE A 72 -4.92 -8.45 -34.58
CA ILE A 72 -5.06 -7.93 -35.94
C ILE A 72 -3.82 -7.16 -36.36
N HIS A 73 -3.31 -6.28 -35.50
CA HIS A 73 -2.13 -5.48 -35.80
C HIS A 73 -0.88 -6.35 -36.00
N ASP A 74 -0.68 -7.37 -35.16
CA ASP A 74 0.47 -8.28 -35.28
C ASP A 74 0.37 -9.19 -36.51
N TYR A 75 -0.82 -9.73 -36.80
CA TYR A 75 -1.04 -10.48 -38.03
C TYR A 75 -0.81 -9.61 -39.28
N ALA A 76 -1.32 -8.39 -39.30
CA ALA A 76 -1.18 -7.48 -40.44
C ALA A 76 0.27 -7.02 -40.67
N LYS A 77 1.06 -6.79 -39.62
CA LYS A 77 2.45 -6.30 -39.76
C LYS A 77 3.49 -7.39 -39.89
N LYS A 78 3.34 -8.50 -39.17
CA LYS A 78 4.37 -9.55 -39.04
C LYS A 78 3.99 -10.85 -39.74
N GLY A 79 2.73 -11.03 -40.13
CA GLY A 79 2.22 -12.29 -40.68
C GLY A 79 2.06 -13.41 -39.64
N GLU A 80 2.32 -13.13 -38.35
CA GLU A 80 2.28 -14.10 -37.26
C GLU A 80 1.39 -13.59 -36.12
N ILE A 81 0.63 -14.50 -35.52
CA ILE A 81 -0.19 -14.21 -34.34
C ILE A 81 0.68 -14.43 -33.09
N ASN A 82 1.43 -13.41 -32.68
CA ASN A 82 2.19 -13.47 -31.44
C ASN A 82 1.32 -12.94 -30.30
N ILE A 83 0.72 -13.84 -29.51
CA ILE A 83 0.05 -13.44 -28.27
C ILE A 83 1.15 -12.89 -27.35
N GLU A 84 1.01 -11.63 -26.90
CA GLU A 84 2.06 -10.85 -26.20
C GLU A 84 2.46 -11.38 -24.79
N PHE A 85 2.61 -12.69 -24.63
CA PHE A 85 3.13 -13.32 -23.41
C PHE A 85 4.56 -12.92 -23.10
N ARG A 86 5.31 -12.37 -24.06
CA ARG A 86 6.73 -12.03 -23.87
C ARG A 86 6.95 -11.10 -22.68
N LEU A 87 6.14 -10.06 -22.54
CA LEU A 87 6.30 -9.10 -21.43
C LEU A 87 5.94 -9.74 -20.09
N ILE A 88 4.90 -10.58 -20.06
CA ILE A 88 4.49 -11.33 -18.87
C ILE A 88 5.60 -12.31 -18.46
N TYR A 89 6.10 -13.12 -19.40
CA TYR A 89 7.17 -14.08 -19.15
C TYR A 89 8.47 -13.40 -18.70
N TRP A 90 8.82 -12.27 -19.33
CA TRP A 90 9.97 -11.48 -18.92
C TRP A 90 9.78 -10.86 -17.53
N GLY A 91 8.62 -10.27 -17.25
CA GLY A 91 8.30 -9.64 -15.97
C GLY A 91 8.26 -10.62 -14.81
N PHE A 92 7.72 -11.82 -15.04
CA PHE A 92 7.69 -12.93 -14.09
C PHE A 92 8.85 -13.92 -14.34
N GLY A 93 10.01 -13.46 -14.80
CA GLY A 93 11.19 -14.32 -14.91
C GLY A 93 11.70 -14.74 -13.53
N LYS A 94 12.39 -15.89 -13.45
CA LYS A 94 13.02 -16.40 -12.21
C LYS A 94 12.07 -16.60 -11.01
N LEU A 95 10.79 -16.93 -11.27
CA LEU A 95 9.79 -17.17 -10.21
C LEU A 95 10.20 -18.19 -9.16
N TYR A 96 11.00 -19.20 -9.52
CA TYR A 96 11.49 -20.19 -8.56
C TYR A 96 12.31 -19.54 -7.42
N ILE A 97 13.09 -18.50 -7.72
CA ILE A 97 13.84 -17.73 -6.71
C ILE A 97 12.87 -16.96 -5.82
N THR A 98 11.85 -16.33 -6.41
CA THR A 98 10.80 -15.63 -5.67
C THR A 98 10.08 -16.56 -4.70
N ILE A 99 9.75 -17.78 -5.12
CA ILE A 99 9.10 -18.79 -4.27
C ILE A 99 10.03 -19.23 -3.14
N ILE A 100 11.30 -19.52 -3.43
CA ILE A 100 12.30 -19.90 -2.41
C ILE A 100 12.48 -18.77 -1.38
N ALA A 101 12.61 -17.52 -1.84
CA ALA A 101 12.73 -16.35 -0.98
C ALA A 101 11.49 -16.20 -0.09
N TRP A 102 10.29 -16.36 -0.66
CA TRP A 102 9.03 -16.28 0.09
C TRP A 102 8.93 -17.38 1.16
N ILE A 103 9.31 -18.62 0.85
CA ILE A 103 9.36 -19.72 1.82
C ILE A 103 10.38 -19.39 2.92
N GLY A 104 11.54 -18.85 2.56
CA GLY A 104 12.56 -18.41 3.51
C GLY A 104 12.04 -17.35 4.48
N PHE A 105 11.39 -16.31 3.96
CA PHE A 105 10.76 -15.26 4.80
C PHE A 105 9.67 -15.84 5.69
N PHE A 106 8.86 -16.75 5.16
CA PHE A 106 7.81 -17.41 5.93
C PHE A 106 8.37 -18.23 7.10
N VAL A 107 9.44 -19.00 6.86
CA VAL A 107 10.09 -19.81 7.90
C VAL A 107 10.79 -18.94 8.95
N ASP A 108 11.51 -17.90 8.53
CA ASP A 108 12.14 -16.93 9.44
C ASP A 108 11.09 -16.26 10.34
N TYR A 109 9.98 -15.84 9.72
CA TYR A 109 8.85 -15.24 10.42
C TYR A 109 8.28 -16.20 11.48
N MET A 110 8.13 -17.51 11.19
CA MET A 110 7.75 -18.53 12.18
C MET A 110 8.70 -18.61 13.37
N PHE A 111 10.01 -18.48 13.14
CA PHE A 111 11.03 -18.62 14.17
C PHE A 111 11.05 -17.44 15.15
N VAL A 112 11.01 -16.21 14.63
CA VAL A 112 11.07 -14.97 15.43
C VAL A 112 9.96 -14.90 16.48
N LEU A 113 8.79 -15.45 16.18
CA LEU A 113 7.65 -15.44 17.09
C LEU A 113 7.81 -16.44 18.23
N ARG A 114 8.43 -17.59 17.95
CA ARG A 114 8.73 -18.59 18.96
C ARG A 114 9.72 -18.03 19.97
N VAL A 115 10.68 -17.23 19.49
CA VAL A 115 11.63 -16.50 20.35
C VAL A 115 10.86 -15.48 21.20
N LEU A 116 10.04 -14.62 20.60
CA LEU A 116 9.22 -13.64 21.33
C LEU A 116 8.26 -14.28 22.35
N TRP A 117 7.74 -15.47 22.07
CA TRP A 117 6.88 -16.24 22.97
C TRP A 117 7.61 -16.69 24.23
N CYS A 118 8.85 -17.18 24.10
CA CYS A 118 9.63 -17.66 25.24
C CYS A 118 10.01 -16.55 26.23
N LEU A 119 10.03 -15.30 25.77
CA LEU A 119 10.64 -14.18 26.48
C LEU A 119 9.67 -13.32 27.28
N GLY A 120 8.36 -13.44 27.01
CA GLY A 120 7.33 -12.86 27.89
C GLY A 120 7.29 -13.48 29.30
N LYS A 121 8.13 -14.48 29.57
CA LYS A 121 8.26 -15.16 30.87
C LYS A 121 9.40 -14.63 31.75
N THR A 122 10.28 -13.78 31.25
CA THR A 122 11.53 -13.43 31.96
C THR A 122 11.57 -11.99 32.44
N SER A 123 11.51 -11.85 33.76
CA SER A 123 12.10 -10.82 34.64
C SER A 123 12.01 -9.33 34.24
N ASN A 124 11.40 -8.57 35.15
CA ASN A 124 11.15 -7.13 35.18
C ASN A 124 12.43 -6.25 35.26
N ILE A 125 13.33 -6.35 34.28
CA ILE A 125 14.55 -5.52 34.23
C ILE A 125 14.57 -4.74 32.92
N ARG A 126 14.57 -3.41 33.04
CA ARG A 126 14.61 -2.43 31.94
C ARG A 126 15.72 -2.68 30.89
N THR A 127 16.82 -3.31 31.28
CA THR A 127 17.91 -3.67 30.37
C THR A 127 17.50 -4.73 29.36
N TRP A 128 16.69 -5.72 29.75
CA TRP A 128 16.16 -6.73 28.84
C TRP A 128 15.21 -6.10 27.84
N ASP A 129 14.31 -5.20 28.27
CA ASP A 129 13.40 -4.50 27.36
C ASP A 129 14.16 -3.68 26.30
N CYS A 130 15.23 -2.98 26.69
CA CYS A 130 16.08 -2.25 25.76
C CYS A 130 16.80 -3.18 24.78
N LEU A 131 17.36 -4.29 25.25
CA LEU A 131 18.02 -5.29 24.39
C LEU A 131 17.02 -5.91 23.40
N TRP A 132 15.80 -6.20 23.84
CA TRP A 132 14.75 -6.72 22.97
C TRP A 132 14.30 -5.71 21.91
N ALA A 133 14.12 -4.45 22.31
CA ALA A 133 13.79 -3.38 21.36
C ALA A 133 14.89 -3.22 20.29
N LEU A 134 16.16 -3.24 20.70
CA LEU A 134 17.30 -3.18 19.78
C LEU A 134 17.37 -4.41 18.86
N SER A 135 17.14 -5.61 19.40
CA SER A 135 17.09 -6.85 18.61
C SER A 135 15.97 -6.81 17.57
N LEU A 136 14.78 -6.33 17.95
CA LEU A 136 13.64 -6.21 17.04
C LEU A 136 13.90 -5.17 15.94
N LEU A 137 14.50 -4.04 16.28
CA LEU A 137 14.90 -3.02 15.32
C LEU A 137 15.96 -3.55 14.35
N SER A 138 16.98 -4.23 14.86
CA SER A 138 18.01 -4.89 14.05
C SER A 138 17.41 -5.91 13.10
N TYR A 139 16.45 -6.70 13.59
CA TYR A 139 15.71 -7.67 12.77
C TYR A 139 14.94 -7.01 11.62
N TYR A 140 14.24 -5.90 11.86
CA TYR A 140 13.55 -5.16 10.79
C TYR A 140 14.52 -4.66 9.72
N ILE A 141 15.66 -4.09 10.13
CA ILE A 141 16.69 -3.61 9.20
C ILE A 141 17.27 -4.76 8.38
N LEU A 142 17.57 -5.88 9.04
CA LEU A 142 18.12 -7.08 8.40
C LEU A 142 17.15 -7.64 7.36
N CYS A 143 15.86 -7.70 7.68
CA CYS A 143 14.81 -8.16 6.76
C CYS A 143 14.74 -7.32 5.46
N PHE A 144 14.71 -5.98 5.60
CA PHE A 144 14.78 -5.10 4.43
C PHE A 144 16.08 -5.33 3.64
N ARG A 145 17.21 -5.46 4.33
CA ARG A 145 18.51 -5.69 3.69
C ARG A 145 18.57 -7.02 2.94
N ILE A 146 18.05 -8.10 3.51
CA ILE A 146 18.02 -9.44 2.89
C ILE A 146 17.15 -9.41 1.64
N ALA A 147 15.94 -8.85 1.70
CA ALA A 147 15.07 -8.77 0.52
C ALA A 147 15.71 -7.95 -0.62
N SER A 148 16.30 -6.79 -0.28
CA SER A 148 17.07 -5.99 -1.23
C SER A 148 18.26 -6.77 -1.84
N LEU A 149 18.98 -7.55 -1.03
CA LEU A 149 20.14 -8.33 -1.49
C LEU A 149 19.71 -9.46 -2.43
N ILE A 150 18.62 -10.16 -2.13
CA ILE A 150 18.08 -11.21 -3.00
C ILE A 150 17.74 -10.64 -4.38
N VAL A 151 16.99 -9.52 -4.41
CA VAL A 151 16.57 -8.90 -5.68
C VAL A 151 17.76 -8.46 -6.52
N THR A 152 18.75 -7.81 -5.90
CA THR A 152 19.94 -7.27 -6.58
C THR A 152 20.95 -8.33 -6.99
N THR A 153 21.20 -9.34 -6.15
CA THR A 153 22.16 -10.42 -6.45
C THR A 153 21.64 -11.31 -7.56
N PHE A 154 20.36 -11.71 -7.49
CA PHE A 154 19.77 -12.58 -8.50
C PHE A 154 19.25 -11.82 -9.72
N GLN A 155 19.32 -10.48 -9.74
CA GLN A 155 18.83 -9.64 -10.85
C GLN A 155 17.42 -10.05 -11.26
N LEU A 156 16.49 -9.96 -10.32
CA LEU A 156 15.09 -10.35 -10.54
C LEU A 156 14.40 -9.33 -11.44
N PRO A 157 13.57 -9.77 -12.41
CA PRO A 157 12.77 -8.84 -13.21
C PRO A 157 11.70 -8.11 -12.38
N ILE A 158 11.16 -7.03 -12.92
CA ILE A 158 10.33 -6.04 -12.22
C ILE A 158 9.15 -6.69 -11.45
N ALA A 159 8.39 -7.61 -12.07
CA ALA A 159 7.23 -8.21 -11.40
C ALA A 159 7.63 -9.25 -10.33
N SER A 160 8.63 -10.09 -10.61
CA SER A 160 9.19 -11.01 -9.61
C SER A 160 9.83 -10.28 -8.42
N ALA A 161 10.51 -9.16 -8.67
CA ALA A 161 11.09 -8.31 -7.64
C ALA A 161 10.00 -7.64 -6.77
N SER A 162 8.94 -7.13 -7.41
CA SER A 162 7.84 -6.49 -6.67
C SER A 162 7.15 -7.46 -5.72
N ILE A 163 6.96 -8.73 -6.10
CA ILE A 163 6.42 -9.78 -5.21
C ILE A 163 7.29 -9.94 -3.97
N VAL A 164 8.60 -10.13 -4.13
CA VAL A 164 9.54 -10.34 -3.00
C VAL A 164 9.52 -9.14 -2.06
N LEU A 165 9.60 -7.93 -2.60
CA LEU A 165 9.69 -6.69 -1.81
C LEU A 165 8.36 -6.38 -1.09
N LEU A 166 7.22 -6.51 -1.78
CA LEU A 166 5.90 -6.25 -1.18
C LEU A 166 5.53 -7.30 -0.14
N GLU A 167 5.83 -8.58 -0.38
CA GLU A 167 5.62 -9.63 0.61
C GLU A 167 6.50 -9.42 1.84
N GLN A 168 7.75 -9.00 1.68
CA GLN A 168 8.62 -8.66 2.82
C GLN A 168 8.01 -7.53 3.67
N VAL A 169 7.51 -6.46 3.03
CA VAL A 169 6.83 -5.36 3.73
C VAL A 169 5.59 -5.89 4.46
N ARG A 170 4.78 -6.72 3.80
CA ARG A 170 3.59 -7.33 4.39
C ARG A 170 3.92 -8.16 5.63
N PHE A 171 4.94 -9.02 5.56
CA PHE A 171 5.40 -9.81 6.70
C PHE A 171 5.87 -8.91 7.85
N LEU A 172 6.70 -7.90 7.58
CA LEU A 172 7.18 -6.97 8.61
C LEU A 172 6.04 -6.23 9.32
N MET A 173 5.06 -5.73 8.56
CA MET A 173 3.88 -5.09 9.14
C MET A 173 3.11 -6.05 10.05
N LYS A 174 3.00 -7.33 9.67
CA LYS A 174 2.32 -8.33 10.49
C LYS A 174 3.10 -8.73 11.75
N ILE A 175 4.44 -8.85 11.70
CA ILE A 175 5.24 -9.05 12.92
C ILE A 175 4.99 -7.89 13.87
N HIS A 176 5.18 -6.66 13.37
CA HIS A 176 5.02 -5.48 14.19
C HIS A 176 3.64 -5.44 14.84
N ALA A 177 2.58 -5.70 14.07
CA ALA A 177 1.22 -5.75 14.56
C ALA A 177 1.03 -6.81 15.66
N PHE A 178 1.56 -8.01 15.46
CA PHE A 178 1.47 -9.10 16.44
C PHE A 178 2.24 -8.78 17.72
N VAL A 179 3.49 -8.35 17.61
CA VAL A 179 4.32 -7.99 18.76
C VAL A 179 3.66 -6.87 19.54
N ARG A 180 3.30 -5.78 18.86
CA ARG A 180 2.74 -4.60 19.52
C ARG A 180 1.39 -4.88 20.19
N SER A 181 0.54 -5.71 19.59
CA SER A 181 -0.74 -6.11 20.19
C SER A 181 -0.57 -7.02 21.42
N ASN A 182 0.45 -7.88 21.46
CA ASN A 182 0.65 -8.82 22.57
C ASN A 182 1.53 -8.25 23.69
N VAL A 183 2.47 -7.35 23.40
CA VAL A 183 3.31 -6.69 24.42
C VAL A 183 2.44 -5.99 25.48
N ARG A 184 1.34 -5.33 25.08
CA ARG A 184 0.41 -4.72 26.03
C ARG A 184 -0.19 -5.74 27.00
N LYS A 185 -0.61 -6.91 26.51
CA LYS A 185 -1.17 -7.99 27.34
C LYS A 185 -0.16 -8.52 28.37
N VAL A 186 1.12 -8.57 27.99
CA VAL A 186 2.21 -9.02 28.88
C VAL A 186 2.56 -7.95 29.91
N LEU A 187 2.58 -6.67 29.53
CA LEU A 187 2.86 -5.56 30.47
C LEU A 187 1.73 -5.34 31.47
N ASP A 188 0.47 -5.55 31.06
CA ASP A 188 -0.70 -5.42 31.93
C ASP A 188 -0.86 -6.62 32.88
N TYR A 189 -0.16 -7.74 32.62
CA TYR A 189 -0.24 -8.94 33.43
C TYR A 189 0.42 -8.76 34.80
N LYS A 190 -0.33 -9.07 35.86
CA LYS A 190 0.16 -9.06 37.24
C LYS A 190 0.45 -10.50 37.69
N PRO A 191 1.70 -10.85 38.08
CA PRO A 191 2.09 -12.22 38.45
C PRO A 191 1.28 -12.87 39.59
N HIS A 192 0.52 -12.08 40.35
CA HIS A 192 -0.26 -12.51 41.51
C HIS A 192 -1.77 -12.26 41.34
N SER A 193 -2.27 -12.02 40.12
CA SER A 193 -3.72 -12.01 39.86
C SER A 193 -4.23 -13.38 39.44
N ASP A 194 -5.44 -13.74 39.85
CA ASP A 194 -6.12 -15.01 39.51
C ASP A 194 -6.40 -15.21 38.00
N GLN A 195 -6.08 -14.23 37.16
CA GLN A 195 -6.25 -14.33 35.71
C GLN A 195 -5.00 -14.91 35.05
N PRO A 196 -5.09 -16.03 34.31
CA PRO A 196 -3.97 -16.57 33.57
C PRO A 196 -3.57 -15.63 32.43
N LEU A 197 -2.28 -15.59 32.10
CA LEU A 197 -1.79 -14.86 30.93
C LEU A 197 -2.30 -15.54 29.64
N ASN A 198 -3.33 -14.94 29.04
CA ASN A 198 -3.92 -15.42 27.79
C ASN A 198 -3.07 -14.98 26.58
N LEU A 199 -2.02 -15.75 26.30
CA LEU A 199 -1.26 -15.62 25.05
C LEU A 199 -1.99 -16.30 23.89
N PRO A 200 -1.87 -15.76 22.66
CA PRO A 200 -2.55 -16.33 21.52
C PRO A 200 -1.91 -17.64 21.07
N ASP A 201 -2.74 -18.64 20.75
CA ASP A 201 -2.27 -19.91 20.19
C ASP A 201 -1.59 -19.75 18.82
N PHE A 202 -0.65 -20.65 18.50
CA PHE A 202 0.09 -20.66 17.24
C PHE A 202 -0.85 -20.75 16.01
N SER A 203 -1.97 -21.46 16.13
CA SER A 203 -2.98 -21.54 15.05
C SER A 203 -3.61 -20.18 14.72
N LYS A 204 -3.95 -19.38 15.74
CA LYS A 204 -4.52 -18.03 15.57
C LYS A 204 -3.56 -17.13 14.83
N PHE A 205 -2.27 -17.28 15.15
CA PHE A 205 -1.22 -16.54 14.50
C PHE A 205 -1.01 -16.97 13.05
N PHE A 206 -0.91 -18.27 12.79
CA PHE A 206 -0.76 -18.80 11.43
C PHE A 206 -1.90 -18.32 10.52
N TYR A 207 -3.14 -18.32 11.04
CA TYR A 207 -4.29 -17.74 10.36
C TYR A 207 -4.11 -16.25 10.04
N PHE A 208 -3.63 -15.46 11.00
CA PHE A 208 -3.39 -14.02 10.80
C PHE A 208 -2.41 -13.73 9.67
N ILE A 209 -1.40 -14.57 9.44
CA ILE A 209 -0.41 -14.36 8.37
C ILE A 209 -1.06 -14.31 7.01
N PHE A 210 -2.01 -15.20 6.75
CA PHE A 210 -2.69 -15.25 5.46
C PHE A 210 -3.93 -14.35 5.43
N ALA A 211 -4.48 -13.96 6.59
CA ALA A 211 -5.67 -13.11 6.65
C ALA A 211 -5.46 -11.77 5.91
N PRO A 212 -6.45 -11.27 5.17
CA PRO A 212 -6.37 -10.02 4.40
C PRO A 212 -6.51 -8.77 5.29
N THR A 213 -5.80 -8.75 6.42
CA THR A 213 -5.73 -7.65 7.38
C THR A 213 -4.32 -7.56 7.95
N LEU A 214 -3.92 -6.34 8.34
CA LEU A 214 -2.65 -6.07 8.99
C LEU A 214 -2.80 -5.79 10.49
N ILE A 215 -4.04 -5.73 11.00
CA ILE A 215 -4.29 -5.59 12.44
C ILE A 215 -4.51 -6.95 13.06
N TYR A 216 -3.69 -7.28 14.07
CA TYR A 216 -3.79 -8.52 14.82
C TYR A 216 -4.93 -8.47 15.84
N ARG A 217 -5.80 -9.49 15.81
CA ARG A 217 -6.80 -9.81 16.83
C ARG A 217 -6.82 -11.32 17.04
N ASP A 218 -7.20 -11.75 18.23
CA ASP A 218 -7.23 -13.18 18.57
C ASP A 218 -8.36 -13.91 17.81
N GLU A 219 -9.43 -13.19 17.46
CA GLU A 219 -10.60 -13.71 16.78
C GLU A 219 -11.09 -12.70 15.72
N TYR A 220 -11.56 -13.24 14.60
CA TYR A 220 -12.10 -12.47 13.47
C TYR A 220 -13.49 -12.99 13.11
N PRO A 221 -14.39 -12.13 12.61
CA PRO A 221 -15.66 -12.59 12.06
C PRO A 221 -15.40 -13.56 10.91
N ARG A 222 -16.12 -14.69 10.89
CA ARG A 222 -15.95 -15.73 9.89
C ARG A 222 -17.21 -15.98 9.07
N THR A 223 -17.03 -16.29 7.79
CA THR A 223 -18.12 -16.77 6.93
C THR A 223 -18.42 -18.24 7.19
N LYS A 224 -19.66 -18.66 6.90
CA LYS A 224 -20.12 -20.04 7.16
C LYS A 224 -19.44 -21.05 6.23
N GLU A 225 -19.37 -20.72 4.94
CA GLU A 225 -18.87 -21.59 3.89
C GLU A 225 -17.89 -20.86 2.95
N ILE A 226 -17.20 -21.64 2.11
CA ILE A 226 -16.30 -21.15 1.05
C ILE A 226 -17.04 -21.29 -0.28
N ARG A 227 -17.24 -20.18 -0.98
CA ARG A 227 -17.89 -20.16 -2.30
C ARG A 227 -16.83 -20.29 -3.40
N TRP A 228 -16.60 -21.51 -3.88
CA TRP A 228 -15.59 -21.79 -4.91
C TRP A 228 -15.83 -21.06 -6.23
N ASN A 229 -17.08 -20.94 -6.67
CA ASN A 229 -17.40 -20.19 -7.89
C ASN A 229 -16.97 -18.72 -7.79
N PHE A 230 -17.17 -18.11 -6.61
CA PHE A 230 -16.71 -16.74 -6.37
C PHE A 230 -15.19 -16.63 -6.49
N ILE A 231 -14.44 -17.59 -5.92
CA ILE A 231 -12.97 -17.64 -6.01
C ILE A 231 -12.52 -17.77 -7.48
N VAL A 232 -13.10 -18.70 -8.24
CA VAL A 232 -12.74 -18.92 -9.65
C VAL A 232 -12.98 -17.65 -10.47
N CYS A 233 -14.11 -16.97 -10.28
CA CYS A 233 -14.38 -15.69 -10.95
C CYS A 233 -13.32 -14.62 -10.59
N ARG A 234 -12.95 -14.50 -9.30
CA ARG A 234 -11.91 -13.54 -8.90
C ARG A 234 -10.52 -13.91 -9.44
N ILE A 235 -10.20 -15.20 -9.55
CA ILE A 235 -8.93 -15.65 -10.17
C ILE A 235 -8.91 -15.26 -11.65
N LEU A 236 -10.01 -15.49 -12.38
CA LEU A 236 -10.13 -15.06 -13.77
C LEU A 236 -9.95 -13.55 -13.92
N GLU A 237 -10.54 -12.76 -13.02
CA GLU A 237 -10.34 -11.30 -13.00
C GLU A 237 -8.88 -10.89 -12.77
N VAL A 238 -8.16 -11.54 -11.86
CA VAL A 238 -6.73 -11.30 -11.65
C VAL A 238 -5.95 -11.61 -12.91
N THR A 239 -6.17 -12.78 -13.52
CA THR A 239 -5.52 -13.17 -14.76
C THR A 239 -5.82 -12.19 -15.90
N SER A 240 -7.08 -11.82 -16.10
CA SER A 240 -7.51 -10.82 -17.10
C SER A 240 -6.87 -9.46 -16.86
N THR A 241 -6.71 -9.04 -15.60
CA THR A 241 -6.07 -7.75 -15.28
C THR A 241 -4.57 -7.76 -15.55
N ILE A 242 -3.88 -8.90 -15.37
CA ILE A 242 -2.46 -9.07 -15.76
C ILE A 242 -2.29 -8.89 -17.28
N PHE A 243 -3.17 -9.50 -18.08
CA PHE A 243 -3.17 -9.28 -19.54
C PHE A 243 -3.46 -7.83 -19.90
N TYR A 244 -4.46 -7.22 -19.25
CA TYR A 244 -4.79 -5.81 -19.45
C TYR A 244 -3.57 -4.90 -19.19
N TYR A 245 -2.85 -5.15 -18.09
CA TYR A 245 -1.62 -4.44 -17.74
C TYR A 245 -0.55 -4.60 -18.84
N SER A 246 -0.34 -5.83 -19.32
CA SER A 246 0.62 -6.11 -20.39
C SER A 246 0.29 -5.34 -21.68
N PHE A 247 -0.98 -5.34 -22.10
CA PHE A 247 -1.40 -4.62 -23.30
C PHE A 247 -1.26 -3.10 -23.15
N LEU A 248 -1.62 -2.56 -21.98
CA LEU A 248 -1.46 -1.13 -21.71
C LEU A 248 0.00 -0.70 -21.82
N LEU A 249 0.92 -1.48 -21.24
CA LEU A 249 2.35 -1.20 -21.31
C LEU A 249 2.87 -1.32 -22.75
N ASN A 250 2.69 -2.47 -23.41
CA ASN A 250 3.27 -2.72 -24.74
C ASN A 250 2.73 -1.77 -25.81
N ARG A 251 1.43 -1.45 -25.77
CA ARG A 251 0.79 -0.67 -26.83
C ARG A 251 0.91 0.83 -26.62
N PHE A 252 0.77 1.29 -25.38
CA PHE A 252 0.64 2.72 -25.10
C PHE A 252 1.83 3.33 -24.36
N LEU A 253 2.56 2.56 -23.54
CA LEU A 253 3.64 3.15 -22.74
C LEU A 253 5.02 2.94 -23.38
N LEU A 254 5.43 1.69 -23.59
CA LEU A 254 6.79 1.33 -24.00
C LEU A 254 7.22 1.95 -25.33
N PRO A 255 6.37 2.05 -26.39
CA PRO A 255 6.79 2.60 -27.68
C PRO A 255 7.30 4.05 -27.62
N PHE A 256 6.81 4.85 -26.68
CA PHE A 256 7.22 6.25 -26.53
C PHE A 256 8.61 6.41 -25.90
N TYR A 257 9.03 5.43 -25.10
CA TYR A 257 10.24 5.53 -24.26
C TYR A 257 11.36 4.58 -24.67
N LYS A 258 11.08 3.59 -25.51
CA LYS A 258 12.08 2.58 -25.91
C LYS A 258 13.32 3.19 -26.56
N ASP A 259 13.15 4.28 -27.30
CA ASP A 259 14.24 4.95 -28.02
C ASP A 259 14.87 6.10 -27.19
N PHE A 260 14.51 6.22 -25.91
CA PHE A 260 15.08 7.24 -25.02
C PHE A 260 16.60 7.03 -24.87
N CYS A 261 17.40 8.11 -24.91
CA CYS A 261 18.86 8.09 -25.02
C CYS A 261 19.45 7.57 -26.36
N MET A 262 18.67 6.97 -27.25
CA MET A 262 19.11 6.60 -28.61
C MET A 262 19.00 7.77 -29.60
N ARG A 263 18.19 8.77 -29.24
CA ARG A 263 18.05 10.05 -29.94
C ARG A 263 17.98 11.19 -28.92
N LYS A 264 18.33 12.41 -29.30
CA LYS A 264 18.12 13.60 -28.45
C LYS A 264 16.61 13.84 -28.26
N PHE A 265 16.18 13.93 -27.01
CA PHE A 265 14.82 14.34 -26.64
C PHE A 265 14.82 15.80 -26.22
N THR A 266 13.84 16.57 -26.71
CA THR A 266 13.59 17.93 -26.20
C THR A 266 12.77 17.87 -24.90
N TRP A 267 12.95 18.86 -24.02
CA TRP A 267 12.12 19.00 -22.81
C TRP A 267 10.63 19.05 -23.12
N SER A 268 10.27 19.66 -24.25
CA SER A 268 8.89 19.72 -24.74
C SER A 268 8.32 18.33 -25.03
N GLU A 269 9.07 17.44 -25.69
CA GLU A 269 8.65 16.07 -25.96
C GLU A 269 8.42 15.27 -24.68
N ILE A 270 9.29 15.45 -23.67
CA ILE A 270 9.13 14.75 -22.39
C ILE A 270 7.88 15.24 -21.66
N ILE A 271 7.65 16.55 -21.62
CA ILE A 271 6.46 17.12 -20.98
C ILE A 271 5.19 16.63 -21.68
N ILE A 272 5.15 16.70 -23.02
CA ILE A 272 4.02 16.20 -23.82
C ILE A 272 3.78 14.72 -23.52
N SER A 273 4.84 13.91 -23.50
CA SER A 273 4.75 12.48 -23.23
C SER A 273 4.17 12.17 -21.84
N VAL A 274 4.54 12.95 -20.80
CA VAL A 274 3.97 12.81 -19.45
C VAL A 274 2.46 13.08 -19.44
N PHE A 275 2.01 14.13 -20.12
CA PHE A 275 0.59 14.47 -20.19
C PHE A 275 -0.20 13.48 -21.05
N GLU A 276 0.33 13.05 -22.19
CA GLU A 276 -0.30 12.04 -23.05
C GLU A 276 -0.45 10.69 -22.33
N ASN A 277 0.54 10.30 -21.53
CA ASN A 277 0.51 9.07 -20.75
C ASN A 277 -0.30 9.17 -19.45
N SER A 278 -0.89 10.32 -19.12
CA SER A 278 -1.75 10.49 -17.93
C SER A 278 -2.97 9.56 -17.97
N THR A 279 -3.56 9.36 -19.16
CA THR A 279 -4.67 8.41 -19.36
C THR A 279 -4.23 6.96 -19.12
N VAL A 280 -3.03 6.59 -19.59
CA VAL A 280 -2.50 5.23 -19.36
C VAL A 280 -2.18 5.04 -17.87
N GLY A 281 -1.59 6.04 -17.23
CA GLY A 281 -1.25 6.04 -15.82
C GLY A 281 -2.48 5.81 -14.92
N ILE A 282 -3.59 6.50 -15.17
CA ILE A 282 -4.82 6.29 -14.39
C ILE A 282 -5.42 4.90 -14.62
N LEU A 283 -5.37 4.37 -15.84
CA LEU A 283 -5.84 3.01 -16.13
C LEU A 283 -4.99 1.94 -15.42
N LEU A 284 -3.67 2.13 -15.36
CA LEU A 284 -2.77 1.23 -14.61
C LEU A 284 -3.03 1.31 -13.10
N LEU A 285 -3.31 2.51 -12.56
CA LEU A 285 -3.68 2.69 -11.15
C LEU A 285 -4.99 1.96 -10.84
N LEU A 286 -6.03 2.14 -11.67
CA LEU A 286 -7.33 1.48 -11.52
C LEU A 286 -7.23 -0.04 -11.63
N ALA A 287 -6.44 -0.54 -12.59
CA ALA A 287 -6.18 -1.97 -12.75
C ALA A 287 -5.46 -2.54 -11.53
N THR A 288 -4.45 -1.84 -11.00
CA THR A 288 -3.73 -2.26 -9.79
C THR A 288 -4.64 -2.31 -8.58
N PHE A 289 -5.49 -1.30 -8.40
CA PHE A 289 -6.51 -1.25 -7.36
C PHE A 289 -7.45 -2.45 -7.42
N PHE A 290 -8.04 -2.68 -8.60
CA PHE A 290 -9.01 -3.75 -8.79
C PHE A 290 -8.38 -5.14 -8.64
N MET A 291 -7.16 -5.33 -9.15
CA MET A 291 -6.43 -6.58 -9.01
C MET A 291 -6.08 -6.86 -7.55
N LEU A 292 -5.38 -5.93 -6.88
CA LEU A 292 -4.81 -6.18 -5.56
C LEU A 292 -5.83 -6.02 -4.44
N LEU A 293 -6.51 -4.86 -4.36
CA LEU A 293 -7.35 -4.51 -3.22
C LEU A 293 -8.74 -5.11 -3.28
N HIS A 294 -9.26 -5.38 -4.48
CA HIS A 294 -10.52 -6.07 -4.65
C HIS A 294 -10.33 -7.57 -4.87
N SER A 295 -9.75 -7.98 -6.00
CA SER A 295 -9.80 -9.39 -6.43
C SER A 295 -8.93 -10.30 -5.55
N VAL A 296 -7.64 -9.96 -5.36
CA VAL A 296 -6.71 -10.75 -4.54
C VAL A 296 -7.15 -10.78 -3.07
N GLN A 297 -7.46 -9.63 -2.46
CA GLN A 297 -7.92 -9.62 -1.06
C GLN A 297 -9.20 -10.46 -0.87
N ASN A 298 -10.16 -10.40 -1.80
CA ASN A 298 -11.38 -11.21 -1.71
C ASN A 298 -11.11 -12.71 -1.90
N ILE A 299 -10.14 -13.11 -2.74
CA ILE A 299 -9.71 -14.52 -2.86
C ILE A 299 -9.21 -15.03 -1.51
N PHE A 300 -8.25 -14.33 -0.90
CA PHE A 300 -7.71 -14.71 0.40
C PHE A 300 -8.77 -14.64 1.51
N ALA A 301 -9.68 -13.67 1.44
CA ALA A 301 -10.79 -13.58 2.38
C ALA A 301 -11.73 -14.78 2.30
N GLU A 302 -12.12 -15.19 1.09
CA GLU A 302 -13.01 -16.33 0.89
C GLU A 302 -12.32 -17.65 1.29
N LEU A 303 -11.06 -17.86 0.87
CA LEU A 303 -10.28 -19.07 1.21
C LEU A 303 -10.13 -19.26 2.72
N LEU A 304 -9.92 -18.17 3.46
CA LEU A 304 -9.75 -18.20 4.91
C LEU A 304 -11.08 -18.09 5.68
N ARG A 305 -12.21 -17.93 4.98
CA ARG A 305 -13.50 -17.59 5.57
C ARG A 305 -13.45 -16.31 6.41
N PHE A 306 -12.64 -15.34 6.03
CA PHE A 306 -12.55 -14.04 6.67
C PHE A 306 -13.77 -13.16 6.30
N GLY A 307 -14.45 -12.65 7.32
CA GLY A 307 -15.75 -12.00 7.20
C GLY A 307 -15.74 -10.48 7.04
N ASP A 308 -14.65 -9.79 7.40
CA ASP A 308 -14.57 -8.32 7.30
C ASP A 308 -13.90 -7.89 5.99
N ARG A 309 -14.68 -7.73 4.92
CA ARG A 309 -14.13 -7.47 3.57
C ARG A 309 -14.03 -5.98 3.21
N LEU A 310 -13.95 -5.11 4.22
CA LEU A 310 -13.75 -3.68 4.01
C LEU A 310 -12.27 -3.36 3.78
N PHE A 311 -11.81 -3.62 2.56
CA PHE A 311 -10.43 -3.31 2.15
C PHE A 311 -10.26 -1.87 1.66
N TYR A 312 -11.34 -1.26 1.21
CA TYR A 312 -11.41 0.11 0.69
C TYR A 312 -12.85 0.65 0.82
N LYS A 313 -12.99 1.97 0.70
CA LYS A 313 -14.27 2.70 0.65
C LYS A 313 -14.43 3.38 -0.72
N ASP A 314 -15.46 4.20 -0.87
CA ASP A 314 -15.79 5.00 -2.05
C ASP A 314 -14.77 6.13 -2.31
N TRP A 315 -13.49 5.79 -2.44
CA TRP A 315 -12.40 6.75 -2.63
C TRP A 315 -12.55 7.57 -3.93
N TRP A 316 -13.30 7.08 -4.90
CA TRP A 316 -13.60 7.78 -6.16
C TRP A 316 -14.50 9.02 -5.99
N THR A 317 -15.22 9.15 -4.86
CA THR A 317 -16.07 10.32 -4.55
C THR A 317 -15.32 11.40 -3.77
N CYS A 318 -14.03 11.20 -3.49
CA CYS A 318 -13.22 12.12 -2.69
C CYS A 318 -13.01 13.45 -3.43
N THR A 319 -12.97 14.54 -2.67
CA THR A 319 -12.51 15.87 -3.13
C THR A 319 -11.19 16.28 -2.48
N SER A 320 -10.72 15.54 -1.47
CA SER A 320 -9.52 15.84 -0.71
C SER A 320 -8.58 14.64 -0.64
N TYR A 321 -7.26 14.88 -0.70
CA TYR A 321 -6.26 13.82 -0.55
C TYR A 321 -6.27 13.21 0.85
N SER A 322 -6.65 13.99 1.88
CA SER A 322 -6.81 13.45 3.23
C SER A 322 -7.92 12.39 3.30
N GLU A 323 -9.04 12.58 2.59
CA GLU A 323 -10.07 11.55 2.48
C GLU A 323 -9.58 10.35 1.67
N TYR A 324 -8.96 10.59 0.51
CA TYR A 324 -8.41 9.55 -0.37
C TYR A 324 -7.45 8.60 0.37
N PHE A 325 -6.45 9.12 1.10
CA PHE A 325 -5.49 8.28 1.84
C PHE A 325 -6.14 7.41 2.93
N ARG A 326 -7.32 7.78 3.41
CA ARG A 326 -8.07 7.01 4.43
C ARG A 326 -9.03 5.98 3.83
N THR A 327 -9.38 6.11 2.55
CA THR A 327 -10.42 5.30 1.90
C THR A 327 -9.88 4.38 0.82
N TRP A 328 -8.73 4.70 0.19
CA TRP A 328 -8.13 3.94 -0.90
C TRP A 328 -7.71 2.52 -0.48
N ASN A 329 -6.87 2.40 0.55
CA ASN A 329 -6.37 1.13 1.07
C ASN A 329 -6.49 1.13 2.59
N ILE A 330 -7.65 0.68 3.07
CA ILE A 330 -8.00 0.67 4.49
C ILE A 330 -7.09 -0.30 5.26
N VAL A 331 -6.65 -1.39 4.63
CA VAL A 331 -5.79 -2.38 5.29
C VAL A 331 -4.47 -1.76 5.75
N VAL A 332 -3.80 -1.01 4.87
CA VAL A 332 -2.54 -0.31 5.19
C VAL A 332 -2.80 0.93 6.02
N HIS A 333 -3.84 1.70 5.69
CA HIS A 333 -4.23 2.88 6.48
C HIS A 333 -4.48 2.52 7.95
N ASP A 334 -5.22 1.45 8.23
CA ASP A 334 -5.56 1.05 9.59
C ASP A 334 -4.32 0.62 10.37
N TRP A 335 -3.34 -0.03 9.71
CA TRP A 335 -2.06 -0.36 10.31
C TRP A 335 -1.26 0.90 10.65
N LEU A 336 -1.09 1.81 9.69
CA LEU A 336 -0.39 3.08 9.88
C LEU A 336 -1.06 3.91 10.97
N TYR A 337 -2.39 3.95 10.99
CA TYR A 337 -3.14 4.65 12.00
C TYR A 337 -2.94 4.04 13.40
N THR A 338 -3.09 2.72 13.52
CA THR A 338 -3.09 2.03 14.82
C THR A 338 -1.71 1.95 15.45
N TYR A 339 -0.68 1.65 14.65
CA TYR A 339 0.65 1.35 15.16
C TYR A 339 1.66 2.49 15.00
N VAL A 340 1.40 3.45 14.10
CA VAL A 340 2.32 4.59 13.89
C VAL A 340 1.67 5.89 14.36
N TYR A 341 0.51 6.26 13.82
CA TYR A 341 -0.14 7.53 14.16
C TYR A 341 -0.51 7.62 15.64
N LYS A 342 -1.23 6.61 16.17
CA LYS A 342 -1.63 6.60 17.60
C LYS A 342 -0.41 6.63 18.51
N ASP A 343 0.59 5.80 18.25
CA ASP A 343 1.80 5.73 19.07
C ASP A 343 2.60 7.04 19.04
N MET A 344 2.73 7.65 17.86
CA MET A 344 3.36 8.96 17.72
C MET A 344 2.56 10.07 18.43
N TYR A 345 1.22 10.01 18.38
CA TYR A 345 0.35 11.03 18.95
C TYR A 345 0.20 10.92 20.48
N GLU A 346 0.18 9.70 21.02
CA GLU A 346 -0.05 9.42 22.43
C GLU A 346 1.25 9.33 23.23
N ILE A 347 2.33 8.79 22.64
CA ILE A 347 3.58 8.44 23.35
C ILE A 347 4.73 9.39 22.95
N VAL A 348 5.07 9.48 21.65
CA VAL A 348 6.32 10.12 21.21
C VAL A 348 6.19 11.65 21.14
N THR A 349 5.11 12.14 20.56
CA THR A 349 4.82 13.58 20.39
C THR A 349 3.43 13.90 20.97
N PRO A 350 3.29 13.94 22.30
CA PRO A 350 2.00 14.03 22.96
C PRO A 350 1.15 15.17 22.40
N ARG A 351 -0.02 14.80 21.84
CA ARG A 351 -1.04 15.71 21.30
C ARG A 351 -0.64 16.52 20.05
N CYS A 352 0.52 16.25 19.44
CA CYS A 352 0.93 16.92 18.19
C CYS A 352 0.41 16.16 16.96
N LYS A 353 -0.75 16.57 16.43
CA LYS A 353 -1.35 15.93 15.24
C LYS A 353 -0.48 16.07 13.99
N ILE A 354 0.19 17.20 13.84
CA ILE A 354 1.01 17.50 12.67
C ILE A 354 2.20 16.55 12.62
N ALA A 355 2.95 16.42 13.72
CA ALA A 355 4.09 15.51 13.81
C ALA A 355 3.67 14.05 13.54
N ALA A 356 2.56 13.58 14.12
CA ALA A 356 2.06 12.23 13.89
C ALA A 356 1.66 11.99 12.41
N ARG A 357 1.04 12.99 11.74
CA ARG A 357 0.71 12.90 10.30
C ARG A 357 1.96 12.86 9.43
N PHE A 358 2.92 13.73 9.69
CA PHE A 358 4.18 13.76 8.95
C PHE A 358 4.99 12.47 9.14
N ALA A 359 5.02 11.91 10.35
CA ALA A 359 5.69 10.63 10.61
C ALA A 359 5.10 9.49 9.77
N VAL A 360 3.77 9.40 9.69
CA VAL A 360 3.10 8.41 8.84
C VAL A 360 3.41 8.64 7.35
N LEU A 361 3.37 9.89 6.89
CA LEU A 361 3.62 10.22 5.49
C LEU A 361 5.06 9.89 5.09
N ILE A 362 6.06 10.28 5.90
CA ILE A 362 7.47 10.00 5.66
C ILE A 362 7.74 8.51 5.68
N LEU A 363 7.20 7.78 6.67
CA LEU A 363 7.36 6.33 6.74
C LEU A 363 6.78 5.66 5.49
N SER A 364 5.55 6.03 5.11
CA SER A 364 4.89 5.50 3.92
C SER A 364 5.70 5.81 2.65
N ALA A 365 6.10 7.07 2.44
CA ALA A 365 6.87 7.49 1.28
C ALA A 365 8.22 6.75 1.19
N THR A 366 8.92 6.57 2.32
CA THR A 366 10.20 5.87 2.38
C THR A 366 10.07 4.40 2.00
N VAL A 367 9.03 3.72 2.50
CA VAL A 367 8.80 2.30 2.17
C VAL A 367 8.42 2.12 0.70
N HIS A 368 7.57 3.00 0.14
CA HIS A 368 7.24 2.91 -1.28
C HIS A 368 8.48 3.19 -2.15
N GLU A 369 9.29 4.18 -1.80
CA GLU A 369 10.53 4.49 -2.52
C GLU A 369 11.54 3.33 -2.43
N TRP A 370 11.65 2.69 -1.27
CA TRP A 370 12.46 1.48 -1.11
C TRP A 370 11.99 0.36 -2.04
N VAL A 371 10.69 0.10 -2.13
CA VAL A 371 10.15 -0.91 -3.06
C VAL A 371 10.50 -0.54 -4.50
N LEU A 372 10.22 0.70 -4.94
CA LEU A 372 10.49 1.11 -6.33
C LEU A 372 11.98 1.07 -6.67
N THR A 373 12.84 1.51 -5.74
CA THR A 373 14.29 1.54 -5.93
C THR A 373 14.85 0.15 -6.23
N TYR A 374 14.50 -0.84 -5.41
CA TYR A 374 14.99 -2.21 -5.61
C TYR A 374 14.24 -2.96 -6.71
N MET A 375 12.98 -2.62 -6.97
CA MET A 375 12.19 -3.19 -8.06
C MET A 375 12.72 -2.79 -9.44
N PHE A 376 13.13 -1.53 -9.61
CA PHE A 376 13.69 -1.03 -10.87
C PHE A 376 15.23 -1.12 -10.94
N GLY A 377 15.91 -1.29 -9.81
CA GLY A 377 17.37 -1.42 -9.75
C GLY A 377 18.14 -0.09 -9.71
N PHE A 378 17.46 1.03 -9.47
CA PHE A 378 18.07 2.36 -9.36
C PHE A 378 17.30 3.24 -8.38
N PHE A 379 17.98 4.22 -7.78
CA PHE A 379 17.35 5.19 -6.89
C PHE A 379 16.86 6.41 -7.66
N PHE A 380 15.56 6.68 -7.62
CA PHE A 380 14.96 7.85 -8.25
C PHE A 380 13.73 8.33 -7.44
N PRO A 381 13.90 9.29 -6.52
CA PRO A 381 12.92 9.60 -5.47
C PRO A 381 11.71 10.43 -5.92
N ALA A 382 11.20 10.22 -7.14
CA ALA A 382 10.06 10.96 -7.66
C ALA A 382 8.79 10.69 -6.86
N LEU A 383 8.52 9.43 -6.50
CA LEU A 383 7.36 9.09 -5.68
C LEU A 383 7.47 9.72 -4.30
N PHE A 384 8.63 9.61 -3.66
CA PHE A 384 8.88 10.23 -2.36
C PHE A 384 8.59 11.75 -2.38
N VAL A 385 9.12 12.46 -3.38
CA VAL A 385 8.88 13.91 -3.55
C VAL A 385 7.40 14.19 -3.78
N GLN A 386 6.73 13.44 -4.65
CA GLN A 386 5.31 13.65 -4.93
C GLN A 386 4.42 13.40 -3.70
N PHE A 387 4.73 12.38 -2.88
CA PHE A 387 4.00 12.07 -1.65
C PHE A 387 4.24 13.13 -0.56
N VAL A 388 5.50 13.51 -0.33
CA VAL A 388 5.84 14.44 0.76
C VAL A 388 5.42 15.86 0.41
N PHE A 389 5.72 16.35 -0.79
CA PHE A 389 5.37 17.72 -1.17
C PHE A 389 3.91 17.82 -1.63
N GLY A 390 3.52 17.06 -2.65
CA GLY A 390 2.15 17.08 -3.17
C GLY A 390 1.14 16.58 -2.15
N GLY A 391 1.38 15.38 -1.60
CA GLY A 391 0.49 14.76 -0.62
C GLY A 391 0.34 15.58 0.67
N SER A 392 1.42 16.14 1.24
CA SER A 392 1.32 16.95 2.47
C SER A 392 0.62 18.29 2.25
N LEU A 393 0.95 18.99 1.16
CA LEU A 393 0.36 20.29 0.85
C LEU A 393 -1.14 20.14 0.60
N LEU A 394 -1.52 19.18 -0.26
CA LEU A 394 -2.91 18.96 -0.64
C LEU A 394 -3.74 18.33 0.49
N SER A 395 -3.14 17.50 1.35
CA SER A 395 -3.87 16.90 2.50
C SER A 395 -4.22 17.91 3.58
N SER A 396 -3.58 19.08 3.59
CA SER A 396 -3.92 20.17 4.51
C SER A 396 -5.14 20.96 4.06
N ILE A 397 -5.54 20.81 2.79
CA ILE A 397 -6.68 21.47 2.19
C ILE A 397 -7.88 20.50 2.27
N THR A 398 -8.98 20.96 2.87
CA THR A 398 -10.25 20.21 2.92
C THR A 398 -11.29 20.98 2.10
N PRO A 399 -11.28 20.84 0.76
CA PRO A 399 -12.20 21.54 -0.09
C PRO A 399 -13.63 20.97 0.06
N PRO A 400 -14.68 21.77 -0.21
CA PRO A 400 -16.06 21.31 -0.11
C PRO A 400 -16.36 20.16 -1.07
N LYS A 401 -17.38 19.34 -0.76
CA LYS A 401 -17.80 18.25 -1.63
C LYS A 401 -18.61 18.78 -2.81
N THR A 402 -17.93 19.22 -3.86
CA THR A 402 -18.56 19.64 -5.13
C THR A 402 -18.06 18.78 -6.29
N THR A 403 -18.90 18.64 -7.31
CA THR A 403 -18.57 17.85 -8.51
C THR A 403 -17.31 18.36 -9.20
N ILE A 404 -17.13 19.68 -9.31
CA ILE A 404 -15.96 20.28 -9.96
C ILE A 404 -14.68 19.89 -9.22
N LEU A 405 -14.69 19.89 -7.88
CA LEU A 405 -13.53 19.52 -7.09
C LEU A 405 -13.23 18.02 -7.15
N ASN A 406 -14.24 17.17 -7.31
CA ASN A 406 -14.03 15.75 -7.57
C ASN A 406 -13.41 15.52 -8.96
N VAL A 407 -13.84 16.27 -9.99
CA VAL A 407 -13.22 16.22 -11.34
C VAL A 407 -11.77 16.69 -11.29
N LEU A 408 -11.48 17.78 -10.57
CA LEU A 408 -10.10 18.24 -10.36
C LEU A 408 -9.26 17.19 -9.62
N PHE A 409 -9.81 16.56 -8.58
CA PHE A 409 -9.14 15.45 -7.89
C PHE A 409 -8.79 14.30 -8.84
N TRP A 410 -9.72 13.88 -9.72
CA TRP A 410 -9.45 12.85 -10.72
C TRP A 410 -8.40 13.27 -11.75
N TYR A 411 -8.44 14.52 -12.19
CA TYR A 411 -7.45 15.06 -13.12
C TYR A 411 -6.05 15.06 -12.49
N GLU A 412 -5.91 15.58 -11.27
CA GLU A 412 -4.65 15.56 -10.53
C GLU A 412 -4.13 14.15 -10.27
N LEU A 413 -5.01 13.21 -9.89
CA LEU A 413 -4.65 11.81 -9.70
C LEU A 413 -4.17 11.17 -11.02
N SER A 414 -4.78 11.54 -12.14
CA SER A 414 -4.41 11.03 -13.47
C SER A 414 -3.05 11.58 -13.92
N VAL A 415 -2.83 12.89 -13.80
CA VAL A 415 -1.54 13.53 -14.11
C VAL A 415 -0.45 13.01 -13.19
N GLY A 416 -0.72 12.89 -11.88
CA GLY A 416 0.23 12.38 -10.91
C GLY A 416 0.58 10.90 -11.11
N SER A 417 -0.35 10.08 -11.59
CA SER A 417 -0.07 8.68 -11.93
C SER A 417 0.71 8.57 -13.25
N GLY A 418 0.32 9.38 -14.24
CA GLY A 418 1.01 9.49 -15.53
C GLY A 418 2.46 9.93 -15.39
N SER A 419 2.71 10.98 -14.59
CA SER A 419 4.07 11.48 -14.33
C SER A 419 4.96 10.42 -13.71
N LEU A 420 4.49 9.68 -12.70
CA LEU A 420 5.26 8.63 -12.06
C LEU A 420 5.62 7.52 -13.06
N VAL A 421 4.61 6.98 -13.74
CA VAL A 421 4.82 5.89 -14.71
C VAL A 421 5.80 6.34 -15.81
N SER A 422 5.64 7.57 -16.31
CA SER A 422 6.50 8.14 -17.34
C SER A 422 7.93 8.33 -16.85
N MET A 423 8.14 8.98 -15.70
CA MET A 423 9.48 9.27 -15.19
C MET A 423 10.27 8.00 -14.83
N TYR A 424 9.64 7.02 -14.17
CA TYR A 424 10.33 5.74 -13.89
C TYR A 424 10.63 4.95 -15.17
N THR A 425 9.75 5.01 -16.18
CA THR A 425 9.98 4.33 -17.47
C THR A 425 11.11 5.00 -18.26
N LEU A 426 11.15 6.34 -18.28
CA LEU A 426 12.23 7.12 -18.87
C LEU A 426 13.57 6.78 -18.25
N GLU A 427 13.65 6.78 -16.92
CA GLU A 427 14.89 6.46 -16.20
C GLU A 427 15.32 5.00 -16.43
N PHE A 428 14.38 4.07 -16.49
CA PHE A 428 14.64 2.67 -16.80
C PHE A 428 15.27 2.50 -18.20
N TYR A 429 14.69 3.12 -19.23
CA TYR A 429 15.24 3.05 -20.58
C TYR A 429 16.55 3.84 -20.72
N ALA A 430 16.70 4.98 -20.05
CA ALA A 430 17.95 5.75 -20.05
C ALA A 430 19.12 4.91 -19.52
N ARG A 431 18.90 4.14 -18.45
CA ARG A 431 19.93 3.26 -17.87
C ARG A 431 20.22 2.04 -18.73
N ASN A 432 19.21 1.47 -19.40
CA ASN A 432 19.39 0.31 -20.27
C ASN A 432 20.06 0.65 -21.60
N ASN A 433 19.68 1.78 -22.21
CA ASN A 433 20.17 2.17 -23.53
C ASN A 433 21.56 2.84 -23.47
N SER A 434 21.92 3.43 -22.34
CA SER A 434 23.24 4.02 -22.10
C SER A 434 23.88 3.42 -20.85
N PRO A 435 24.38 2.17 -20.88
CA PRO A 435 25.07 1.55 -19.74
C PRO A 435 26.44 2.23 -19.53
N MET A 436 26.85 2.40 -18.26
CA MET A 436 28.18 2.95 -17.95
C MET A 436 29.12 1.82 -17.54
N GLU A 437 30.34 1.82 -18.07
CA GLU A 437 31.36 0.81 -17.77
C GLU A 437 31.93 0.95 -16.35
N ASN A 438 32.02 2.16 -15.80
CA ASN A 438 32.54 2.43 -14.45
C ASN A 438 31.63 3.40 -13.66
N PRO A 439 30.57 2.91 -12.99
CA PRO A 439 29.64 3.77 -12.28
C PRO A 439 30.26 4.35 -10.99
N SER A 440 30.22 5.67 -10.84
CA SER A 440 30.54 6.35 -9.58
C SER A 440 29.34 6.37 -8.65
N PHE A 441 29.55 6.63 -7.35
CA PHE A 441 28.45 6.79 -6.38
C PHE A 441 27.45 7.89 -6.80
N ARG A 442 27.91 8.94 -7.49
CA ARG A 442 27.04 10.02 -7.98
C ARG A 442 26.07 9.53 -9.05
N ASP A 443 26.44 8.55 -9.86
CA ASP A 443 25.61 8.01 -10.96
C ASP A 443 24.47 7.11 -10.46
N TYR A 444 24.55 6.67 -9.21
CA TYR A 444 23.47 5.96 -8.52
C TYR A 444 22.44 6.91 -7.92
N ILE A 445 22.83 8.14 -7.58
CA ILE A 445 21.95 9.16 -6.98
C ILE A 445 21.31 10.05 -8.05
N LEU A 446 22.09 10.43 -9.06
CA LEU A 446 21.64 11.36 -10.08
C LEU A 446 20.81 10.61 -11.14
N PRO A 447 19.61 11.10 -11.50
CA PRO A 447 18.80 10.46 -12.52
C PRO A 447 19.46 10.62 -13.88
N ARG A 448 19.64 9.52 -14.62
CA ARG A 448 20.25 9.50 -15.95
C ARG A 448 19.43 10.23 -16.98
N PHE A 449 18.13 10.28 -16.79
CA PHE A 449 17.22 11.10 -17.59
C PHE A 449 17.69 12.57 -17.71
N PHE A 450 18.37 13.15 -16.71
CA PHE A 450 18.91 14.51 -16.77
C PHE A 450 20.33 14.61 -17.35
N THR A 451 21.11 13.52 -17.34
CA THR A 451 22.54 13.54 -17.63
C THR A 451 22.97 12.75 -18.84
N CYS A 452 22.05 12.01 -19.46
CA CYS A 452 22.32 11.21 -20.64
C CYS A 452 22.69 12.10 -21.82
N ASN A 453 23.95 12.06 -22.24
CA ASN A 453 24.37 12.58 -23.54
C ASN A 453 23.85 11.60 -24.60
N CYS A 454 22.65 11.88 -25.12
CA CYS A 454 22.07 11.08 -26.19
C CYS A 454 23.05 11.04 -27.38
N ILE A 455 23.22 9.86 -27.97
CA ILE A 455 24.08 9.67 -29.15
C ILE A 455 23.56 10.60 -30.26
N GLU A 456 24.46 11.34 -30.92
CA GLU A 456 24.16 12.21 -32.06
C GLU A 456 23.78 11.44 -33.32
#